data_AF-A0A5B7CQ89-F1
#
_entry.id   AF-A0A5B7CQ89-F1
#
_cell.length_a   1.000
_cell.length_b   1.000
_cell.length_c   1.000
_cell.angle_alpha   90.00
_cell.angle_beta   90.00
_cell.angle_gamma   90.00
#
_symmetry.space_group_name_H-M   'P 1'
#
loop_
_entity.id
_entity.type
_entity.pdbx_description
1 polymer ?
#
loop_
_entity_poly.entity_id
_entity_poly.type
_entity_poly.pdbx_seq_one_letter_code
_entity_poly.pdbx_strand_id
1 'polypeptide(L)'
;MLQRRDIDSVGSDEAVIATNDDASSCKRCAVALGYWRDRYINYFVRSTDRKAPEINRGYFARSVAIKMLVDKFIEVTNGNCQIVNIGAGFDTLYWRLVDEGKTVKGFVEFDFPGVTSRKCLYIQRTKQLLQAVSDEDYDVKLNRNNLHGHTYKLTGVDLRNLTDVEAKVKESDLQYSLPTLFLAECVLVYISIQKSSQLLKWIAEKFKSALFINYEMVNLGDRFGEVMLSNLRSRGCDLAGSEACQSTETQRRRFLDNGWAGADSYDMMGVWARLPPEEIARVTQIELLDEQELLHQLFTHYAITTAWTDHRWSEVQL
;
A
#
# COMPACT_ATOMS: atom_id res chain seq x y z
N MET A 1 22.73 -2.90 -34.72
CA MET A 1 21.66 -1.99 -34.25
C MET A 1 21.36 -2.37 -32.80
N LEU A 2 22.06 -1.70 -31.87
CA LEU A 2 21.87 -1.90 -30.43
C LEU A 2 20.47 -1.44 -30.02
N GLN A 3 19.88 -2.22 -29.11
CA GLN A 3 18.54 -2.07 -28.56
C GLN A 3 18.23 -0.63 -28.13
N ARG A 4 17.15 -0.07 -28.69
CA ARG A 4 16.40 1.08 -28.13
C ARG A 4 15.42 0.67 -27.02
N ARG A 5 15.56 -0.53 -26.46
CA ARG A 5 14.81 -0.98 -25.28
C ARG A 5 15.81 -0.98 -24.12
N ASP A 6 15.56 -0.14 -23.12
CA ASP A 6 16.09 -0.17 -21.73
C ASP A 6 16.44 1.23 -21.17
N ILE A 7 16.53 2.29 -21.99
CA ILE A 7 16.84 3.65 -21.47
C ILE A 7 15.58 4.36 -20.95
N ASP A 8 14.44 4.22 -21.64
CA ASP A 8 13.17 4.86 -21.24
C ASP A 8 12.54 4.21 -20.00
N SER A 9 12.79 2.92 -19.73
CA SER A 9 12.26 2.23 -18.55
C SER A 9 13.00 2.58 -17.26
N VAL A 10 14.32 2.82 -17.33
CA VAL A 10 15.13 3.13 -16.14
C VAL A 10 14.78 4.50 -15.56
N GLY A 11 14.56 5.52 -16.40
CA GLY A 11 14.12 6.85 -15.96
C GLY A 11 12.71 6.85 -15.36
N SER A 12 11.81 6.04 -15.91
CA SER A 12 10.47 5.84 -15.35
C SER A 12 10.51 5.11 -14.01
N ASP A 13 11.38 4.11 -13.85
CA ASP A 13 11.49 3.33 -12.61
C ASP A 13 12.07 4.18 -11.47
N GLU A 14 13.06 5.04 -11.74
CA GLU A 14 13.58 5.98 -10.74
C GLU A 14 12.50 6.95 -10.24
N ALA A 15 11.67 7.48 -11.13
CA ALA A 15 10.56 8.36 -10.75
C ALA A 15 9.51 7.60 -9.92
N VAL A 16 9.18 6.36 -10.28
CA VAL A 16 8.27 5.50 -9.50
C VAL A 16 8.86 5.20 -8.12
N ILE A 17 10.15 4.85 -8.03
CA ILE A 17 10.85 4.61 -6.76
C ILE A 17 10.84 5.87 -5.89
N ALA A 18 10.98 7.06 -6.47
CA ALA A 18 10.95 8.32 -5.74
C ALA A 18 9.58 8.61 -5.08
N THR A 19 8.48 8.05 -5.60
CA THR A 19 7.14 8.24 -5.00
C THR A 19 7.04 7.66 -3.58
N ASN A 20 7.89 6.70 -3.22
CA ASN A 20 8.02 6.22 -1.84
C ASN A 20 8.45 7.34 -0.89
N ASP A 21 9.44 8.15 -1.27
CA ASP A 21 9.94 9.23 -0.42
C ASP A 21 8.88 10.34 -0.26
N ASP A 22 8.13 10.65 -1.33
CA ASP A 22 7.00 11.60 -1.29
C ASP A 22 5.88 11.13 -0.36
N ALA A 23 5.44 9.88 -0.51
CA ALA A 23 4.38 9.30 0.32
C ALA A 23 4.80 9.24 1.79
N SER A 24 6.04 8.83 2.05
CA SER A 24 6.58 8.73 3.41
C SER A 24 6.76 10.10 4.06
N SER A 25 7.12 11.15 3.30
CA SER A 25 7.18 12.54 3.77
C SER A 25 5.79 13.08 4.14
N CYS A 26 4.77 12.83 3.31
CA CYS A 26 3.40 13.21 3.62
C CYS A 26 2.87 12.48 4.87
N LYS A 27 3.07 11.16 4.98
CA LYS A 27 2.73 10.37 6.17
C LYS A 27 3.44 10.95 7.41
N ARG A 28 4.74 11.23 7.32
CA ARG A 28 5.54 11.78 8.42
C ARG A 28 5.05 13.15 8.89
N CYS A 29 4.67 14.04 7.96
CA CYS A 29 4.11 15.37 8.26
C CYS A 29 2.80 15.24 9.03
N ALA A 30 1.83 14.47 8.52
CA ALA A 30 0.54 14.28 9.17
C ALA A 30 0.68 13.62 10.56
N VAL A 31 1.58 12.64 10.72
CA VAL A 31 1.90 12.05 12.04
C VAL A 31 2.48 13.09 13.00
N ALA A 32 3.39 13.97 12.52
CA ALA A 32 3.97 15.03 13.35
C ALA A 32 2.91 15.99 13.91
N LEU A 33 1.86 16.24 13.13
CA LEU A 33 0.73 17.10 13.49
C LEU A 33 -0.33 16.37 14.34
N GLY A 34 -0.18 15.06 14.56
CA GLY A 34 -1.08 14.28 15.40
C GLY A 34 -2.32 13.75 14.67
N TYR A 35 -2.31 13.66 13.33
CA TYR A 35 -3.42 13.06 12.58
C TYR A 35 -3.62 11.59 12.96
N TRP A 36 -2.55 10.80 13.13
CA TRP A 36 -2.60 9.48 13.75
C TRP A 36 -1.29 9.19 14.47
N ARG A 37 -1.26 8.10 15.25
CA ARG A 37 -0.07 7.69 15.98
C ARG A 37 0.77 6.73 15.16
N ASP A 38 2.03 7.11 14.93
CA ASP A 38 3.05 6.26 14.36
C ASP A 38 4.41 6.63 14.98
N ARG A 39 5.00 5.69 15.74
CA ARG A 39 6.27 5.88 16.44
C ARG A 39 7.49 5.48 15.61
N TYR A 40 7.28 5.06 14.37
CA TYR A 40 8.29 4.39 13.55
C TYR A 40 8.62 5.17 12.27
N ILE A 41 7.67 5.90 11.69
CA ILE A 41 7.87 6.60 10.40
C ILE A 41 9.04 7.61 10.45
N ASN A 42 9.32 8.18 11.62
CA ASN A 42 10.44 9.09 11.85
C ASN A 42 11.83 8.43 11.73
N TYR A 43 11.93 7.10 11.79
CA TYR A 43 13.19 6.39 11.53
C TYR A 43 13.51 6.25 10.05
N PHE A 44 12.47 6.27 9.20
CA PHE A 44 12.61 6.14 7.75
C PHE A 44 12.70 7.50 7.05
N VAL A 45 11.97 8.51 7.55
CA VAL A 45 11.95 9.86 6.96
C VAL A 45 12.19 10.92 8.03
N ARG A 46 13.18 11.79 7.75
CA ARG A 46 13.55 12.90 8.63
C ARG A 46 12.75 14.18 8.37
N SER A 47 12.40 14.44 7.11
CA SER A 47 11.71 15.68 6.75
C SER A 47 10.30 15.72 7.35
N THR A 48 9.90 16.91 7.80
CA THR A 48 8.53 17.25 8.18
C THR A 48 8.07 18.48 7.40
N ASP A 49 8.47 18.59 6.12
CA ASP A 49 8.05 19.68 5.25
C ASP A 49 6.53 19.81 5.29
N ARG A 50 6.03 21.03 5.54
CA ARG A 50 4.61 21.27 5.69
C ARG A 50 3.88 20.90 4.41
N LYS A 51 2.79 20.13 4.58
CA LYS A 51 1.82 19.83 3.54
C LYS A 51 0.55 20.61 3.81
N ALA A 52 -0.22 20.87 2.75
CA ALA A 52 -1.49 21.54 2.89
C ALA A 52 -2.50 20.67 3.68
N PRO A 53 -3.44 21.27 4.42
CA PRO A 53 -4.36 20.54 5.31
C PRO A 53 -5.15 19.43 4.62
N GLU A 54 -5.58 19.64 3.37
CA GLU A 54 -6.30 18.65 2.58
C GLU A 54 -5.46 17.42 2.22
N ILE A 55 -4.14 17.61 2.04
CA ILE A 55 -3.19 16.51 1.84
C ILE A 55 -3.07 15.70 3.14
N ASN A 56 -2.91 16.37 4.29
CA ASN A 56 -2.81 15.69 5.58
C ASN A 56 -4.10 14.91 5.90
N ARG A 57 -5.27 15.50 5.66
CA ARG A 57 -6.58 14.84 5.82
C ARG A 57 -6.73 13.64 4.88
N GLY A 58 -6.27 13.76 3.64
CA GLY A 58 -6.26 12.64 2.68
C GLY A 58 -5.38 11.47 3.15
N TYR A 59 -4.15 11.74 3.60
CA TYR A 59 -3.26 10.71 4.12
C TYR A 59 -3.75 10.09 5.44
N PHE A 60 -4.43 10.86 6.28
CA PHE A 60 -5.13 10.34 7.46
C PHE A 60 -6.23 9.36 7.06
N ALA A 61 -7.15 9.78 6.19
CA ALA A 61 -8.27 8.96 5.76
C ALA A 61 -7.78 7.64 5.14
N ARG A 62 -6.77 7.74 4.26
CA ARG A 62 -6.06 6.61 3.64
C ARG A 62 -5.49 5.66 4.69
N SER A 63 -4.69 6.17 5.63
CA SER A 63 -3.95 5.33 6.60
C SER A 63 -4.88 4.66 7.61
N VAL A 64 -5.91 5.37 8.08
CA VAL A 64 -6.86 4.85 9.07
C VAL A 64 -7.81 3.84 8.43
N ALA A 65 -8.35 4.12 7.25
CA ALA A 65 -9.24 3.18 6.56
C ALA A 65 -8.54 1.84 6.24
N ILE A 66 -7.32 1.89 5.70
CA ILE A 66 -6.54 0.68 5.45
C ILE A 66 -6.28 -0.08 6.75
N LYS A 67 -5.89 0.60 7.83
CA LYS A 67 -5.65 -0.03 9.13
C LYS A 67 -6.91 -0.70 9.68
N MET A 68 -8.08 -0.06 9.58
CA MET A 68 -9.36 -0.63 10.00
C MET A 68 -9.69 -1.92 9.24
N LEU A 69 -9.48 -1.95 7.91
CA LEU A 69 -9.69 -3.14 7.10
C LEU A 69 -8.72 -4.28 7.46
N VAL A 70 -7.45 -3.94 7.68
CA VAL A 70 -6.42 -4.89 8.14
C VAL A 70 -6.81 -5.47 9.51
N ASP A 71 -7.25 -4.64 10.45
CA ASP A 71 -7.66 -5.07 11.80
C ASP A 71 -8.85 -6.03 11.74
N LYS A 72 -9.89 -5.67 10.97
CA LYS A 72 -11.06 -6.54 10.74
C LYS A 72 -10.65 -7.89 10.14
N PHE A 73 -9.73 -7.90 9.17
CA PHE A 73 -9.22 -9.14 8.60
C PHE A 73 -8.48 -10.02 9.63
N ILE A 74 -7.63 -9.41 10.47
CA ILE A 74 -6.92 -10.13 11.55
C ILE A 74 -7.93 -10.67 12.59
N GLU A 75 -8.97 -9.90 12.91
CA GLU A 75 -10.01 -10.29 13.87
C GLU A 75 -10.83 -11.47 13.37
N VAL A 76 -11.34 -11.43 12.13
CA VAL A 76 -12.11 -12.53 11.52
C VAL A 76 -11.29 -13.82 11.46
N THR A 77 -9.98 -13.72 11.31
CA THR A 77 -9.07 -14.88 11.23
C THR A 77 -8.50 -15.31 12.58
N ASN A 78 -8.77 -14.56 13.66
CA ASN A 78 -8.14 -14.74 14.97
C ASN A 78 -6.60 -14.82 14.87
N GLY A 79 -6.00 -13.98 14.03
CA GLY A 79 -4.55 -13.97 13.77
C GLY A 79 -4.01 -15.16 12.97
N ASN A 80 -4.87 -16.11 12.56
CA ASN A 80 -4.48 -17.25 11.71
C ASN A 80 -4.49 -16.85 10.23
N CYS A 81 -3.76 -15.79 9.91
CA CYS A 81 -3.68 -15.22 8.57
C CYS A 81 -2.29 -14.74 8.22
N GLN A 82 -2.13 -14.35 6.97
CA GLN A 82 -0.92 -13.75 6.43
C GLN A 82 -1.24 -12.39 5.82
N ILE A 83 -0.28 -11.48 5.84
CA ILE A 83 -0.38 -10.16 5.20
C ILE A 83 0.78 -10.00 4.23
N VAL A 84 0.49 -9.57 3.01
CA VAL A 84 1.46 -9.28 1.96
C VAL A 84 1.26 -7.84 1.50
N ASN A 85 2.16 -6.95 1.89
CA ASN A 85 2.17 -5.57 1.43
C ASN A 85 3.06 -5.45 0.18
N ILE A 86 2.46 -5.20 -0.98
CA ILE A 86 3.16 -5.07 -2.26
C ILE A 86 3.35 -3.61 -2.60
N GLY A 87 4.57 -3.23 -2.99
CA GLY A 87 5.00 -1.83 -3.06
C GLY A 87 4.97 -1.15 -1.69
N ALA A 88 5.49 -1.85 -0.67
CA ALA A 88 5.34 -1.43 0.72
C ALA A 88 6.07 -0.12 1.08
N GLY A 89 7.05 0.30 0.29
CA GLY A 89 7.85 1.48 0.58
C GLY A 89 8.43 1.46 1.99
N PHE A 90 8.41 2.60 2.67
CA PHE A 90 8.72 2.70 4.10
C PHE A 90 7.49 2.63 5.01
N ASP A 91 6.46 1.88 4.61
CA ASP A 91 5.30 1.65 5.46
C ASP A 91 5.69 1.01 6.80
N THR A 92 4.95 1.36 7.85
CA THR A 92 5.23 1.03 9.25
C THR A 92 4.19 0.12 9.88
N LEU A 93 3.21 -0.37 9.09
CA LEU A 93 2.06 -1.11 9.57
C LEU A 93 2.45 -2.31 10.43
N TYR A 94 3.47 -3.08 10.04
CA TYR A 94 3.96 -4.22 10.84
C TYR A 94 4.27 -3.82 12.28
N TRP A 95 5.11 -2.79 12.47
CA TRP A 95 5.49 -2.34 13.80
C TRP A 95 4.31 -1.79 14.60
N ARG A 96 3.38 -1.08 13.94
CA ARG A 96 2.15 -0.60 14.60
C ARG A 96 1.26 -1.75 15.07
N LEU A 97 1.13 -2.82 14.27
CA LEU A 97 0.39 -4.02 14.67
C LEU A 97 1.04 -4.75 15.86
N VAL A 98 2.38 -4.86 15.87
CA VAL A 98 3.13 -5.43 17.00
C VAL A 98 2.91 -4.63 18.28
N ASP A 99 2.97 -3.30 18.21
CA ASP A 99 2.73 -2.37 19.34
C ASP A 99 1.31 -2.54 19.94
N GLU A 100 0.34 -2.95 19.12
CA GLU A 100 -1.05 -3.22 19.51
C GLU A 100 -1.29 -4.67 19.95
N GLY A 101 -0.25 -5.51 19.96
CA GLY A 101 -0.35 -6.93 20.33
C GLY A 101 -1.09 -7.79 19.30
N LYS A 102 -1.28 -7.30 18.07
CA LYS A 102 -1.89 -8.06 16.97
C LYS A 102 -0.88 -9.08 16.45
N THR A 103 -1.31 -10.33 16.27
CA THR A 103 -0.46 -11.42 15.77
C THR A 103 -0.96 -11.94 14.43
N VAL A 104 -0.03 -12.30 13.55
CA VAL A 104 -0.28 -12.94 12.25
C VAL A 104 0.72 -14.07 12.03
N LYS A 105 0.41 -15.03 11.18
CA LYS A 105 1.33 -16.13 10.82
C LYS A 105 2.49 -15.69 9.93
N GLY A 106 2.35 -14.57 9.23
CA GLY A 106 3.42 -13.97 8.45
C GLY A 106 3.03 -12.60 7.89
N PHE A 107 3.98 -11.68 7.88
CA PHE A 107 3.89 -10.35 7.30
C PHE A 107 5.05 -10.20 6.32
N VAL A 108 4.71 -10.08 5.03
CA VAL A 108 5.71 -10.00 3.96
C VAL A 108 5.55 -8.69 3.21
N GLU A 109 6.66 -8.00 3.01
CA GLU A 109 6.73 -6.79 2.21
C GLU A 109 7.52 -7.04 0.92
N PHE A 110 6.93 -6.67 -0.21
CA PHE A 110 7.59 -6.66 -1.51
C PHE A 110 7.75 -5.23 -2.01
N ASP A 111 8.94 -4.90 -2.49
CA ASP A 111 9.20 -3.64 -3.19
C ASP A 111 10.43 -3.79 -4.10
N PHE A 112 10.74 -2.79 -4.92
CA PHE A 112 11.95 -2.77 -5.72
C PHE A 112 13.20 -2.99 -4.85
N PRO A 113 14.22 -3.72 -5.36
CA PRO A 113 15.49 -3.92 -4.66
C PRO A 113 16.14 -2.64 -4.12
N GLY A 114 16.00 -1.51 -4.81
CA GLY A 114 16.53 -0.21 -4.35
C GLY A 114 15.85 0.30 -3.07
N VAL A 115 14.52 0.16 -2.99
CA VAL A 115 13.72 0.59 -1.83
C VAL A 115 13.96 -0.34 -0.65
N THR A 116 13.86 -1.65 -0.87
CA THR A 116 14.10 -2.67 0.17
C THR A 116 15.52 -2.60 0.73
N SER A 117 16.53 -2.34 -0.10
CA SER A 117 17.91 -2.12 0.39
C SER A 117 18.00 -0.97 1.40
N ARG A 118 17.32 0.16 1.12
CA ARG A 118 17.27 1.30 2.04
C ARG A 118 16.53 0.95 3.33
N LYS A 119 15.38 0.27 3.22
CA LYS A 119 14.56 -0.14 4.37
C LYS A 119 15.32 -1.14 5.26
N CYS A 120 16.00 -2.13 4.69
CA CYS A 120 16.91 -3.04 5.40
C CYS A 120 17.96 -2.26 6.23
N LEU A 121 18.59 -1.25 5.62
CA LEU A 121 19.59 -0.39 6.28
C LEU A 121 19.00 0.39 7.46
N TYR A 122 17.79 0.95 7.32
CA TYR A 122 17.10 1.64 8.40
C TYR A 122 16.74 0.71 9.55
N ILE A 123 16.22 -0.49 9.24
CA ILE A 123 15.88 -1.50 10.25
C ILE A 123 17.13 -1.94 11.00
N GLN A 124 18.20 -2.30 10.28
CA GLN A 124 19.46 -2.76 10.87
C GLN A 124 20.09 -1.73 11.82
N ARG A 125 19.99 -0.44 11.48
CA ARG A 125 20.61 0.65 12.26
C ARG A 125 19.75 1.16 13.41
N THR A 126 18.49 0.74 13.49
CA THR A 126 17.54 1.25 14.49
C THR A 126 17.11 0.12 15.42
N LYS A 127 17.59 0.17 16.67
CA LYS A 127 17.31 -0.86 17.67
C LYS A 127 15.81 -1.15 17.82
N GLN A 128 14.98 -0.12 17.83
CA GLN A 128 13.53 -0.23 17.98
C GLN A 128 12.87 -0.98 16.81
N LEU A 129 13.35 -0.76 15.58
CA LEU A 129 12.85 -1.46 14.41
C LEU A 129 13.31 -2.91 14.39
N LEU A 130 14.60 -3.14 14.67
CA LEU A 130 15.21 -4.47 14.67
C LEU A 130 14.61 -5.37 15.77
N GLN A 131 14.36 -4.82 16.95
CA GLN A 131 13.79 -5.57 18.07
C GLN A 131 12.42 -6.15 17.74
N ALA A 132 11.57 -5.40 17.01
CA ALA A 132 10.22 -5.86 16.66
C ALA A 132 10.19 -6.96 15.58
N VAL A 133 11.28 -7.16 14.83
CA VAL A 133 11.39 -8.22 13.82
C VAL A 133 12.24 -9.41 14.30
N SER A 134 12.84 -9.28 15.49
CA SER A 134 13.66 -10.32 16.13
C SER A 134 12.81 -11.18 17.05
N ASP A 135 13.23 -12.42 17.24
CA ASP A 135 12.62 -13.38 18.17
C ASP A 135 13.74 -14.16 18.87
N GLU A 136 13.51 -14.64 20.10
CA GLU A 136 14.54 -15.35 20.87
C GLU A 136 14.98 -16.67 20.20
N ASP A 137 14.07 -17.31 19.47
CA ASP A 137 14.29 -18.59 18.81
C ASP A 137 14.54 -18.45 17.29
N TYR A 138 14.68 -17.21 16.77
CA TYR A 138 14.85 -16.98 15.34
C TYR A 138 15.87 -15.87 15.01
N ASP A 139 16.97 -16.28 14.37
CA ASP A 139 17.97 -15.36 13.86
C ASP A 139 17.45 -14.56 12.66
N VAL A 140 17.53 -13.22 12.76
CA VAL A 140 17.24 -12.33 11.63
C VAL A 140 18.30 -12.49 10.56
N LYS A 141 17.91 -12.99 9.39
CA LYS A 141 18.78 -13.11 8.22
C LYS A 141 18.70 -11.86 7.38
N LEU A 142 19.80 -11.14 7.26
CA LEU A 142 19.89 -9.90 6.50
C LEU A 142 20.86 -10.06 5.33
N ASN A 143 20.43 -9.67 4.14
CA ASN A 143 21.31 -9.42 3.01
C ASN A 143 21.04 -8.02 2.42
N ARG A 144 21.66 -7.69 1.29
CA ARG A 144 21.65 -6.32 0.73
C ARG A 144 20.24 -5.74 0.57
N ASN A 145 19.27 -6.56 0.14
CA ASN A 145 17.92 -6.13 -0.22
C ASN A 145 16.81 -7.03 0.34
N ASN A 146 17.15 -7.96 1.23
CA ASN A 146 16.17 -8.80 1.92
C ASN A 146 16.48 -8.87 3.42
N LEU A 147 15.42 -8.95 4.22
CA LEU A 147 15.47 -9.18 5.66
C LEU A 147 14.41 -10.24 6.00
N HIS A 148 14.83 -11.36 6.58
CA HIS A 148 13.94 -12.43 7.01
C HIS A 148 14.05 -12.55 8.53
N GLY A 149 13.04 -12.07 9.25
CA GLY A 149 12.84 -12.30 10.67
C GLY A 149 11.82 -13.43 10.92
N HIS A 150 11.33 -13.53 12.15
CA HIS A 150 10.42 -14.61 12.54
C HIS A 150 9.08 -14.53 11.79
N THR A 151 8.27 -13.49 12.08
CA THR A 151 6.99 -13.24 11.40
C THR A 151 7.06 -12.17 10.33
N TYR A 152 8.16 -11.41 10.24
CA TYR A 152 8.34 -10.32 9.28
C TYR A 152 9.38 -10.65 8.22
N LYS A 153 9.04 -10.44 6.95
CA LYS A 153 9.98 -10.56 5.84
C LYS A 153 9.87 -9.34 4.92
N LEU A 154 11.02 -8.84 4.49
CA LEU A 154 11.16 -7.77 3.51
C LEU A 154 11.97 -8.32 2.35
N THR A 155 11.42 -8.25 1.14
CA THR A 155 11.99 -8.93 -0.02
C THR A 155 12.00 -8.02 -1.24
N GLY A 156 13.19 -7.83 -1.82
CA GLY A 156 13.39 -7.04 -3.04
C GLY A 156 12.95 -7.80 -4.29
N VAL A 157 11.93 -7.31 -4.99
CA VAL A 157 11.38 -7.91 -6.22
C VAL A 157 10.69 -6.86 -7.10
N ASP A 158 10.80 -7.02 -8.41
CA ASP A 158 10.02 -6.27 -9.38
C ASP A 158 8.66 -6.97 -9.59
N LEU A 159 7.56 -6.31 -9.18
CA LEU A 159 6.21 -6.85 -9.27
C LEU A 159 5.75 -7.12 -10.72
N ARG A 160 6.45 -6.56 -11.72
CA ARG A 160 6.19 -6.79 -13.16
C ARG A 160 6.72 -8.13 -13.65
N ASN A 161 7.61 -8.77 -12.88
CA ASN A 161 8.13 -10.10 -13.15
C ASN A 161 7.47 -11.15 -12.25
N LEU A 162 6.35 -11.70 -12.71
CA LEU A 162 5.56 -12.66 -11.95
C LEU A 162 6.35 -13.92 -11.55
N THR A 163 7.30 -14.37 -12.39
CA THR A 163 8.15 -15.53 -12.08
C THR A 163 9.00 -15.26 -10.84
N ASP A 164 9.59 -14.07 -10.74
CA ASP A 164 10.40 -13.67 -9.59
C ASP A 164 9.52 -13.48 -8.36
N VAL A 165 8.33 -12.88 -8.51
CA VAL A 165 7.35 -12.75 -7.42
C VAL A 165 6.98 -14.12 -6.86
N GLU A 166 6.67 -15.11 -7.70
CA GLU A 166 6.34 -16.46 -7.25
C GLU A 166 7.53 -17.13 -6.53
N ALA A 167 8.76 -16.94 -7.02
CA ALA A 167 9.95 -17.44 -6.34
C ALA A 167 10.10 -16.80 -4.95
N LYS A 168 9.91 -15.48 -4.84
CA LYS A 168 10.00 -14.74 -3.58
C LYS A 168 8.90 -15.07 -2.59
N VAL A 169 7.70 -15.40 -3.06
CA VAL A 169 6.61 -15.91 -2.22
C VAL A 169 7.00 -17.23 -1.56
N LYS A 170 7.64 -18.14 -2.31
CA LYS A 170 8.16 -19.42 -1.79
C LYS A 170 9.31 -19.21 -0.80
N GLU A 171 10.28 -18.35 -1.14
CA GLU A 171 11.39 -17.99 -0.23
C GLU A 171 10.92 -17.30 1.05
N SER A 172 9.75 -16.65 1.01
CA SER A 172 9.13 -15.99 2.14
C SER A 172 8.22 -16.92 2.96
N ASP A 173 8.27 -18.24 2.75
CA ASP A 173 7.47 -19.27 3.42
C ASP A 173 5.96 -18.94 3.48
N LEU A 174 5.44 -18.22 2.47
CA LEU A 174 4.02 -17.90 2.41
C LEU A 174 3.22 -19.18 2.10
N GLN A 175 2.17 -19.46 2.87
CA GLN A 175 1.34 -20.65 2.68
C GLN A 175 0.09 -20.32 1.87
N TYR A 176 -0.01 -20.88 0.67
CA TYR A 176 -1.17 -20.72 -0.21
C TYR A 176 -2.51 -21.20 0.40
N SER A 177 -2.45 -22.03 1.45
CA SER A 177 -3.62 -22.56 2.16
C SER A 177 -4.20 -21.63 3.22
N LEU A 178 -3.43 -20.65 3.72
CA LEU A 178 -3.86 -19.74 4.78
C LEU A 178 -4.61 -18.52 4.20
N PRO A 179 -5.57 -17.94 4.94
CA PRO A 179 -6.13 -16.62 4.65
C PRO A 179 -5.01 -15.61 4.43
N THR A 180 -4.96 -14.99 3.26
CA THR A 180 -3.91 -14.02 2.94
C THR A 180 -4.51 -12.68 2.50
N LEU A 181 -4.18 -11.62 3.21
CA LEU A 181 -4.49 -10.25 2.82
C LEU A 181 -3.35 -9.70 1.95
N PHE A 182 -3.67 -9.22 0.77
CA PHE A 182 -2.78 -8.44 -0.08
C PHE A 182 -3.12 -6.96 0.04
N LEU A 183 -2.11 -6.12 0.21
CA LEU A 183 -2.25 -4.67 0.28
C LEU A 183 -1.42 -4.03 -0.84
N ALA A 184 -2.07 -3.20 -1.66
CA ALA A 184 -1.43 -2.34 -2.64
C ALA A 184 -1.84 -0.89 -2.39
N GLU A 185 -0.91 -0.06 -1.93
CA GLU A 185 -1.21 1.31 -1.49
C GLU A 185 -0.54 2.34 -2.42
N CYS A 186 -1.24 2.74 -3.48
CA CYS A 186 -0.75 3.48 -4.66
C CYS A 186 0.35 2.71 -5.40
N VAL A 187 0.04 1.51 -5.91
CA VAL A 187 1.05 0.63 -6.52
C VAL A 187 0.64 0.13 -7.89
N LEU A 188 -0.57 -0.42 -8.02
CA LEU A 188 -1.00 -1.04 -9.27
C LEU A 188 -1.14 -0.02 -10.42
N VAL A 189 -1.35 1.26 -10.11
CA VAL A 189 -1.38 2.37 -11.06
C VAL A 189 -0.04 2.64 -11.77
N TYR A 190 1.09 2.26 -11.16
CA TYR A 190 2.41 2.39 -11.78
C TYR A 190 2.78 1.20 -12.69
N ILE A 191 1.99 0.12 -12.64
CA ILE A 191 2.21 -1.11 -13.39
C ILE A 191 1.22 -1.15 -14.55
N SER A 192 1.67 -1.57 -15.74
CA SER A 192 0.77 -1.69 -16.89
C SER A 192 -0.41 -2.62 -16.59
N ILE A 193 -1.55 -2.37 -17.23
CA ILE A 193 -2.76 -3.19 -17.07
C ILE A 193 -2.45 -4.68 -17.29
N GLN A 194 -1.70 -5.02 -18.34
CA GLN A 194 -1.37 -6.40 -18.66
C GLN A 194 -0.60 -7.10 -17.53
N LYS A 195 0.39 -6.41 -16.93
CA LYS A 195 1.24 -6.97 -15.87
C LYS A 195 0.51 -7.05 -14.53
N SER A 196 -0.23 -6.00 -14.18
CA SER A 196 -1.05 -6.00 -12.98
C SER A 196 -2.16 -7.05 -13.04
N SER A 197 -2.83 -7.23 -14.19
CA SER A 197 -3.82 -8.30 -14.39
C SER A 197 -3.20 -9.69 -14.24
N GLN A 198 -1.98 -9.93 -14.77
CA GLN A 198 -1.27 -11.20 -14.55
C GLN A 198 -1.03 -11.48 -13.06
N LEU A 199 -0.59 -10.46 -12.30
CA LEU A 199 -0.39 -10.58 -10.85
C LEU A 199 -1.71 -10.87 -10.13
N LEU A 200 -2.75 -10.10 -10.39
CA LEU A 200 -4.07 -10.24 -9.76
C LEU A 200 -4.69 -11.62 -10.04
N LYS A 201 -4.59 -12.10 -11.28
CA LYS A 201 -5.07 -13.43 -11.69
C LYS A 201 -4.28 -14.54 -10.99
N TRP A 202 -2.96 -14.43 -10.96
CA TRP A 202 -2.12 -15.41 -10.27
C TRP A 202 -2.42 -15.48 -8.77
N ILE A 203 -2.64 -14.35 -8.09
CA ILE A 203 -3.06 -14.34 -6.69
C ILE A 203 -4.37 -15.10 -6.52
N ALA A 204 -5.38 -14.80 -7.36
CA ALA A 204 -6.69 -15.43 -7.29
C ALA A 204 -6.65 -16.96 -7.52
N GLU A 205 -5.77 -17.42 -8.42
CA GLU A 205 -5.62 -18.84 -8.74
C GLU A 205 -4.80 -19.62 -7.70
N LYS A 206 -3.81 -18.98 -7.05
CA LYS A 206 -2.86 -19.68 -6.17
C LYS A 206 -3.28 -19.67 -4.71
N PHE A 207 -3.82 -18.57 -4.20
CA PHE A 207 -4.19 -18.46 -2.79
C PHE A 207 -5.62 -18.94 -2.59
N LYS A 208 -5.80 -19.98 -1.76
CA LYS A 208 -7.12 -20.60 -1.51
C LYS A 208 -8.16 -19.59 -1.03
N SER A 209 -7.71 -18.57 -0.30
CA SER A 209 -8.57 -17.52 0.25
C SER A 209 -7.76 -16.24 0.39
N ALA A 210 -8.06 -15.27 -0.46
CA ALA A 210 -7.41 -13.97 -0.48
C ALA A 210 -8.41 -12.83 -0.31
N LEU A 211 -8.01 -11.82 0.46
CA LEU A 211 -8.58 -10.48 0.46
C LEU A 211 -7.54 -9.54 -0.15
N PHE A 212 -7.96 -8.57 -0.95
CA PHE A 212 -7.09 -7.55 -1.53
C PHE A 212 -7.61 -6.18 -1.16
N ILE A 213 -6.75 -5.31 -0.66
CA ILE A 213 -7.02 -3.89 -0.44
C ILE A 213 -6.16 -3.10 -1.41
N ASN A 214 -6.81 -2.38 -2.33
CA ASN A 214 -6.17 -1.50 -3.29
C ASN A 214 -6.58 -0.05 -3.00
N TYR A 215 -5.64 0.79 -2.60
CA TYR A 215 -5.84 2.24 -2.55
C TYR A 215 -5.12 2.87 -3.72
N GLU A 216 -5.81 3.57 -4.60
CA GLU A 216 -5.18 4.35 -5.69
C GLU A 216 -6.18 5.33 -6.32
N MET A 217 -5.80 5.95 -7.43
CA MET A 217 -6.61 6.95 -8.11
C MET A 217 -7.88 6.36 -8.74
N VAL A 218 -8.88 7.23 -8.88
CA VAL A 218 -10.14 6.97 -9.59
C VAL A 218 -10.60 8.25 -10.31
N ASN A 219 -11.59 8.14 -11.20
CA ASN A 219 -12.18 9.29 -11.90
C ASN A 219 -11.17 10.13 -12.71
N LEU A 220 -10.11 9.51 -13.24
CA LEU A 220 -9.05 10.21 -13.99
C LEU A 220 -9.47 10.72 -15.39
N GLY A 221 -10.74 10.52 -15.77
CA GLY A 221 -11.27 10.93 -17.08
C GLY A 221 -11.79 12.37 -17.13
N ASP A 222 -11.83 13.09 -16.00
CA ASP A 222 -12.30 14.47 -15.95
C ASP A 222 -11.14 15.49 -16.02
N ARG A 223 -11.49 16.78 -15.93
CA ARG A 223 -10.50 17.86 -16.01
C ARG A 223 -9.47 17.85 -14.88
N PHE A 224 -9.88 17.46 -13.67
CA PHE A 224 -8.96 17.38 -12.53
C PHE A 224 -8.02 16.18 -12.70
N GLY A 225 -8.54 15.04 -13.14
CA GLY A 225 -7.76 13.86 -13.53
C GLY A 225 -6.72 14.16 -14.60
N GLU A 226 -7.09 14.88 -15.66
CA GLU A 226 -6.14 15.33 -16.70
C GLU A 226 -5.00 16.17 -16.14
N VAL A 227 -5.31 17.12 -15.24
CA VAL A 227 -4.32 17.99 -14.59
C VAL A 227 -3.42 17.16 -13.68
N MET A 228 -3.96 16.22 -12.92
CA MET A 228 -3.20 15.29 -12.08
C MET A 228 -2.22 14.46 -12.91
N LEU A 229 -2.68 13.86 -14.00
CA LEU A 229 -1.85 13.08 -14.93
C LEU A 229 -0.75 13.93 -15.56
N SER A 230 -1.08 15.15 -16.00
CA SER A 230 -0.11 16.09 -16.56
C SER A 230 0.98 16.47 -15.54
N ASN A 231 0.59 16.71 -14.29
CA ASN A 231 1.52 17.04 -13.20
C ASN A 231 2.45 15.89 -12.82
N LEU A 232 2.00 14.64 -12.90
CA LEU A 232 2.84 13.47 -12.64
C LEU A 232 3.82 13.21 -13.80
N ARG A 233 3.33 13.29 -15.04
CA ARG A 233 4.15 13.15 -16.24
C ARG A 233 5.26 14.19 -16.32
N SER A 234 4.99 15.44 -15.93
CA SER A 234 6.02 16.49 -15.91
C SER A 234 7.15 16.23 -14.90
N ARG A 235 6.92 15.34 -13.92
CA ARG A 235 7.93 14.85 -12.96
C ARG A 235 8.56 13.52 -13.38
N GLY A 236 8.30 13.06 -14.61
CA GLY A 236 8.80 11.77 -15.12
C GLY A 236 8.05 10.55 -14.60
N CYS A 237 6.94 10.73 -13.87
CA CYS A 237 6.13 9.64 -13.35
C CYS A 237 4.91 9.42 -14.26
N ASP A 238 5.02 8.48 -15.20
CA ASP A 238 3.88 8.07 -16.02
C ASP A 238 3.09 6.94 -15.33
N LEU A 239 1.76 7.06 -15.35
CA LEU A 239 0.86 6.11 -14.72
C LEU A 239 0.46 5.02 -15.71
N ALA A 240 1.30 4.00 -15.88
CA ALA A 240 1.09 2.93 -16.85
C ALA A 240 -0.24 2.16 -16.66
N GLY A 241 -0.84 2.21 -15.47
CA GLY A 241 -2.12 1.60 -15.12
C GLY A 241 -3.31 2.57 -15.09
N SER A 242 -3.18 3.81 -15.57
CA SER A 242 -4.23 4.84 -15.45
C SER A 242 -5.56 4.48 -16.15
N GLU A 243 -5.53 3.58 -17.13
CA GLU A 243 -6.73 3.08 -17.81
C GLU A 243 -7.69 2.36 -16.85
N ALA A 244 -7.19 1.72 -15.78
CA ALA A 244 -8.05 1.10 -14.75
C ALA A 244 -8.69 2.11 -13.78
N CYS A 245 -8.26 3.37 -13.82
CA CYS A 245 -8.62 4.41 -12.85
C CYS A 245 -9.72 5.36 -13.37
N GLN A 246 -10.59 4.89 -14.27
CA GLN A 246 -11.66 5.73 -14.85
C GLN A 246 -12.86 5.91 -13.92
N SER A 247 -13.19 4.90 -13.10
CA SER A 247 -14.27 4.97 -12.12
C SER A 247 -14.11 3.89 -11.05
N THR A 248 -14.91 3.97 -9.98
CA THR A 248 -14.95 2.90 -8.96
C THR A 248 -15.39 1.57 -9.57
N GLU A 249 -16.24 1.59 -10.61
CA GLU A 249 -16.62 0.39 -11.36
C GLU A 249 -15.46 -0.20 -12.16
N THR A 250 -14.61 0.60 -12.80
CA THR A 250 -13.43 0.06 -13.50
C THR A 250 -12.44 -0.55 -12.50
N GLN A 251 -12.32 0.03 -11.30
CA GLN A 251 -11.54 -0.56 -10.21
C GLN A 251 -12.11 -1.92 -9.77
N ARG A 252 -13.43 -2.05 -9.60
CA ARG A 252 -14.07 -3.34 -9.28
C ARG A 252 -13.83 -4.37 -10.38
N ARG A 253 -14.07 -3.99 -11.64
CA ARG A 253 -13.89 -4.85 -12.82
C ARG A 253 -12.46 -5.36 -12.97
N ARG A 254 -11.46 -4.54 -12.64
CA ARG A 254 -10.05 -4.93 -12.62
C ARG A 254 -9.82 -6.23 -11.83
N PHE A 255 -10.54 -6.45 -10.73
CA PHE A 255 -10.44 -7.68 -9.95
C PHE A 255 -11.36 -8.78 -10.49
N LEU A 256 -12.63 -8.47 -10.76
CA LEU A 256 -13.62 -9.45 -11.22
C LEU A 256 -13.19 -10.13 -12.53
N ASP A 257 -12.65 -9.35 -13.47
CA ASP A 257 -12.18 -9.85 -14.77
C ASP A 257 -10.90 -10.70 -14.63
N ASN A 258 -10.25 -10.66 -13.47
CA ASN A 258 -9.05 -11.43 -13.12
C ASN A 258 -9.35 -12.57 -12.12
N GLY A 259 -10.58 -13.06 -12.08
CA GLY A 259 -10.94 -14.29 -11.37
C GLY A 259 -11.24 -14.12 -9.88
N TRP A 260 -11.40 -12.88 -9.41
CA TRP A 260 -11.87 -12.61 -8.05
C TRP A 260 -13.38 -12.80 -7.96
N ALA A 261 -13.86 -13.36 -6.85
CA ALA A 261 -15.28 -13.71 -6.66
C ALA A 261 -16.16 -12.48 -6.42
N GLY A 262 -15.60 -11.42 -5.84
CA GLY A 262 -16.28 -10.16 -5.63
C GLY A 262 -15.32 -9.01 -5.38
N ALA A 263 -15.82 -7.79 -5.56
CA ALA A 263 -15.11 -6.56 -5.28
C ALA A 263 -16.08 -5.41 -5.02
N ASP A 264 -15.71 -4.53 -4.10
CA ASP A 264 -16.37 -3.26 -3.79
C ASP A 264 -15.35 -2.13 -3.80
N SER A 265 -15.79 -0.94 -4.21
CA SER A 265 -14.93 0.24 -4.35
C SER A 265 -15.67 1.49 -3.93
N TYR A 266 -15.03 2.28 -3.06
CA TYR A 266 -15.55 3.55 -2.57
C TYR A 266 -14.50 4.63 -2.79
N ASP A 267 -14.93 5.78 -3.33
CA ASP A 267 -14.09 6.96 -3.33
C ASP A 267 -13.78 7.42 -1.89
N MET A 268 -12.79 8.29 -1.72
CA MET A 268 -12.38 8.72 -0.39
C MET A 268 -13.43 9.59 0.31
N MET A 269 -14.42 10.15 -0.40
CA MET A 269 -15.59 10.77 0.23
C MET A 269 -16.46 9.72 0.92
N GLY A 270 -16.73 8.61 0.24
CA GLY A 270 -17.45 7.47 0.79
C GLY A 270 -16.69 6.78 1.92
N VAL A 271 -15.37 6.69 1.82
CA VAL A 271 -14.49 6.21 2.91
C VAL A 271 -14.56 7.14 4.11
N TRP A 272 -14.39 8.45 3.89
CA TRP A 272 -14.42 9.45 4.96
C TRP A 272 -15.73 9.41 5.75
N ALA A 273 -16.87 9.27 5.07
CA ALA A 273 -18.18 9.18 5.71
C ALA A 273 -18.37 7.92 6.60
N ARG A 274 -17.51 6.91 6.43
CA ARG A 274 -17.53 5.64 7.21
C ARG A 274 -16.48 5.60 8.33
N LEU A 275 -15.59 6.60 8.39
CA LEU A 275 -14.64 6.69 9.50
C LEU A 275 -15.38 7.04 10.81
N PRO A 276 -14.82 6.68 11.99
CA PRO A 276 -15.43 7.01 13.26
C PRO A 276 -15.66 8.53 13.40
N PRO A 277 -16.90 8.98 13.72
CA PRO A 277 -17.21 10.41 13.79
C PRO A 277 -16.33 11.20 14.76
N GLU A 278 -15.92 10.58 15.86
CA GLU A 278 -15.02 11.16 16.85
C GLU A 278 -13.62 11.41 16.28
N GLU A 279 -13.14 10.54 15.40
CA GLU A 279 -11.85 10.70 14.74
C GLU A 279 -11.92 11.80 13.67
N ILE A 280 -13.01 11.87 12.90
CA ILE A 280 -13.28 12.98 11.97
C ILE A 280 -13.32 14.32 12.71
N ALA A 281 -14.08 14.39 13.81
CA ALA A 281 -14.18 15.58 14.64
C ALA A 281 -12.81 15.98 15.19
N ARG A 282 -12.00 15.01 15.65
CA ARG A 282 -10.65 15.28 16.15
C ARG A 282 -9.74 15.85 15.07
N VAL A 283 -9.64 15.22 13.90
CA VAL A 283 -8.67 15.65 12.87
C VAL A 283 -9.07 16.95 12.17
N THR A 284 -10.37 17.25 12.09
CA THR A 284 -10.86 18.51 11.51
C THR A 284 -10.53 19.74 12.36
N GLN A 285 -10.18 19.55 13.64
CA GLN A 285 -9.73 20.61 14.56
C GLN A 285 -8.21 20.82 14.58
N ILE A 286 -7.42 19.93 13.96
CA ILE A 286 -5.94 20.04 13.97
C ILE A 286 -5.48 21.24 13.13
N GLU A 287 -6.07 21.40 11.95
CA GLU A 287 -5.75 22.47 11.00
C GLU A 287 -7.03 23.05 10.40
N LEU A 288 -7.05 24.37 10.24
CA LEU A 288 -8.09 25.07 9.48
C LEU A 288 -8.00 24.67 8.00
N LEU A 289 -9.15 24.37 7.38
CA LEU A 289 -9.24 24.08 5.96
C LEU A 289 -10.19 25.09 5.30
N ASP A 290 -9.60 26.05 4.59
CA ASP A 290 -10.34 27.08 3.86
C ASP A 290 -10.86 26.55 2.51
N GLU A 291 -10.10 25.67 1.85
CA GLU A 291 -10.39 25.13 0.52
C GLU A 291 -11.11 23.77 0.58
N GLN A 292 -12.38 23.76 1.01
CA GLN A 292 -13.19 22.54 1.07
C GLN A 292 -13.38 21.87 -0.30
N GLU A 293 -13.44 22.67 -1.36
CA GLU A 293 -13.56 22.18 -2.75
C GLU A 293 -12.33 21.35 -3.16
N LEU A 294 -11.12 21.77 -2.76
CA LEU A 294 -9.90 21.03 -3.10
C LEU A 294 -9.85 19.69 -2.37
N LEU A 295 -10.28 19.64 -1.10
CA LEU A 295 -10.42 18.38 -0.37
C LEU A 295 -11.44 17.47 -1.07
N HIS A 296 -12.59 18.01 -1.46
CA HIS A 296 -13.61 17.24 -2.17
C HIS A 296 -13.08 16.67 -3.48
N GLN A 297 -12.40 17.48 -4.29
CA GLN A 297 -11.76 17.05 -5.53
C GLN A 297 -10.71 15.96 -5.29
N LEU A 298 -9.83 16.12 -4.30
CA LEU A 298 -8.88 15.07 -3.95
C LEU A 298 -9.60 13.78 -3.53
N PHE A 299 -10.67 13.88 -2.74
CA PHE A 299 -11.33 12.70 -2.19
C PHE A 299 -12.17 11.95 -3.22
N THR A 300 -12.71 12.64 -4.22
CA THR A 300 -13.43 11.99 -5.34
C THR A 300 -12.48 11.37 -6.37
N HIS A 301 -11.17 11.62 -6.28
CA HIS A 301 -10.16 11.13 -7.23
C HIS A 301 -9.23 10.05 -6.68
N TYR A 302 -9.51 9.55 -5.47
CA TYR A 302 -8.89 8.36 -4.92
C TYR A 302 -9.98 7.42 -4.40
N ALA A 303 -9.71 6.12 -4.40
CA ALA A 303 -10.62 5.12 -3.90
C ALA A 303 -9.89 4.02 -3.11
N ILE A 304 -10.62 3.40 -2.19
CA ILE A 304 -10.27 2.10 -1.63
C ILE A 304 -11.16 1.06 -2.28
N THR A 305 -10.53 0.05 -2.87
CA THR A 305 -11.18 -1.12 -3.45
C THR A 305 -10.80 -2.34 -2.64
N THR A 306 -11.79 -3.06 -2.13
CA THR A 306 -11.65 -4.36 -1.48
C THR A 306 -12.13 -5.45 -2.43
N ALA A 307 -11.31 -6.47 -2.69
CA ALA A 307 -11.68 -7.61 -3.52
C ALA A 307 -11.41 -8.93 -2.80
N TRP A 308 -12.18 -9.97 -3.11
CA TRP A 308 -12.06 -11.26 -2.44
C TRP A 308 -12.22 -12.46 -3.36
N THR A 309 -11.51 -13.55 -3.05
CA THR A 309 -11.70 -14.85 -3.70
C THR A 309 -12.68 -15.76 -2.95
N ASP A 310 -12.92 -15.46 -1.67
CA ASP A 310 -13.81 -16.19 -0.78
C ASP A 310 -14.86 -15.22 -0.22
N HIS A 311 -16.15 -15.57 -0.37
CA HIS A 311 -17.26 -14.69 0.00
C HIS A 311 -17.27 -14.29 1.48
N ARG A 312 -16.62 -15.04 2.39
CA ARG A 312 -16.51 -14.61 3.80
C ARG A 312 -15.85 -13.25 3.98
N TRP A 313 -15.05 -12.80 3.01
CA TRP A 313 -14.39 -11.49 3.07
C TRP A 313 -15.30 -10.34 2.62
N SER A 314 -16.49 -10.59 2.07
CA SER A 314 -17.41 -9.50 1.73
C SER A 314 -17.93 -8.76 2.96
N GLU A 315 -17.74 -9.32 4.16
CA GLU A 315 -18.05 -8.67 5.45
C GLU A 315 -16.91 -7.77 5.97
N VAL A 316 -15.70 -7.88 5.40
CA VAL A 316 -14.57 -7.01 5.73
C VAL A 316 -14.71 -5.71 4.93
N GLN A 317 -15.64 -4.88 5.35
CA GLN A 317 -15.91 -3.55 4.78
C GLN A 317 -15.50 -2.44 5.75
N LEU A 318 -15.45 -1.19 5.30
CA LEU A 318 -15.20 -0.02 6.16
C LEU A 318 -16.38 0.26 7.09
#